data_AF-A0A8S1EJZ2-F1
#
_entry.id   AF-A0A8S1EJZ2-F1
#
_cell.length_a   1.000
_cell.length_b   1.000
_cell.length_c   1.000
_cell.angle_alpha   90.00
_cell.angle_beta   90.00
_cell.angle_gamma   90.00
#
_symmetry.space_group_name_H-M   'P 1'
#
loop_
_entity.id
_entity.type
_entity.pdbx_description
1 polymer ?
#
loop_
_entity_poly.entity_id
_entity_poly.type
_entity_poly.pdbx_seq_one_letter_code
_entity_poly.pdbx_strand_id
1 'polypeptide(L)'
;MSRNIRRKGGRTARIRKTKDTIDEDDGGGVEATEKKVDPIMGPAERAVRKLITWIKATQSTPGGLFEWFTKNVEKPSGDNSQANSAYRIKNRNPDVPCVEETRVKLKEITDPTKDYIHANYIRTPPSERVYIATQHPLESTYEDFWRMVFYENVDTIVAIFSADENLPLYFPNEVGKFNNHGAFFVNCRKVVAPTAKHTPFQYQIEVLPEGCSNSRIILILHYPYWPKNQVPANTRVVMKTLRLIKVDKSSNGPVVVHCASGINRAGCLIFADIIIDLVFRNIEIDILQLIKKTRIQRAQLVQNKHLFVYSIYLFTDYVKIRCKRYKIFPDILKDIDAFQEAVNKEFSPLLAREPDSALTKRGGTTVEE
;
A
#
# COMPACT_ATOMS: atom_id res chain seq x y z
N MET A 1 59.49 36.07 33.31
CA MET A 1 59.11 37.43 32.85
C MET A 1 57.60 37.50 32.77
N SER A 2 57.03 38.43 33.56
CA SER A 2 55.60 38.66 33.72
C SER A 2 55.03 39.54 32.60
N ARG A 3 53.77 39.31 32.21
CA ARG A 3 52.58 40.22 32.30
C ARG A 3 51.53 39.81 31.24
N ASN A 4 50.31 39.37 31.61
CA ASN A 4 49.11 40.16 32.00
C ASN A 4 48.52 40.96 30.82
N ILE A 5 47.22 40.92 30.42
CA ILE A 5 45.99 41.07 31.22
C ILE A 5 44.69 40.84 30.37
N ARG A 6 43.70 40.17 31.01
CA ARG A 6 42.20 40.29 31.01
C ARG A 6 41.31 40.20 29.75
N ARG A 7 40.23 39.40 29.90
CA ARG A 7 38.84 39.82 30.31
C ARG A 7 37.99 38.57 30.69
N LYS A 8 37.57 38.43 31.97
CA LYS A 8 36.17 38.46 32.53
C LYS A 8 35.10 37.81 31.62
N GLY A 9 34.25 36.86 32.01
CA GLY A 9 33.79 36.38 33.32
C GLY A 9 32.25 36.45 33.37
N GLY A 10 31.55 35.33 33.54
CA GLY A 10 30.10 35.29 33.75
C GLY A 10 29.55 33.87 33.90
N ARG A 11 29.21 33.47 35.14
CA ARG A 11 28.60 32.19 35.55
C ARG A 11 27.07 32.29 35.49
N THR A 12 26.38 31.17 35.27
CA THR A 12 25.08 30.91 35.93
C THR A 12 24.94 29.45 36.33
N ALA A 13 24.37 29.28 37.52
CA ALA A 13 24.37 28.09 38.35
C ALA A 13 23.11 27.23 38.18
N ARG A 14 23.24 25.99 38.64
CA ARG A 14 22.24 24.91 38.70
C ARG A 14 21.50 25.00 40.04
N ILE A 15 20.17 24.96 40.06
CA ILE A 15 19.37 24.73 41.29
C ILE A 15 18.22 23.75 40.99
N ARG A 16 17.98 22.86 41.96
CA ARG A 16 17.02 21.73 41.98
C ARG A 16 15.75 22.10 42.76
N LYS A 17 14.66 21.44 42.35
CA LYS A 17 13.45 21.00 43.11
C LYS A 17 12.51 22.07 43.70
N THR A 18 11.21 21.90 43.45
CA THR A 18 10.22 21.44 44.45
C THR A 18 8.93 20.94 43.77
N LYS A 19 8.25 20.04 44.48
CA LYS A 19 6.93 19.46 44.26
C LYS A 19 6.02 20.17 45.26
N ASP A 20 4.81 20.59 44.90
CA ASP A 20 3.67 20.78 45.82
C ASP A 20 2.35 20.85 45.02
N THR A 21 1.27 20.57 45.74
CA THR A 21 -0.03 20.03 45.32
C THR A 21 -1.19 21.04 45.39
N ILE A 22 -2.20 20.79 44.54
CA ILE A 22 -3.67 21.04 44.65
C ILE A 22 -4.17 22.50 44.57
N ASP A 23 -5.08 22.77 43.62
CA ASP A 23 -6.45 23.25 43.88
C ASP A 23 -7.33 23.13 42.63
N GLU A 24 -8.54 22.61 42.83
CA GLU A 24 -9.69 22.68 41.93
C GLU A 24 -10.29 24.09 42.03
N ASP A 25 -10.55 24.75 40.90
CA ASP A 25 -11.65 25.72 40.84
C ASP A 25 -12.25 25.81 39.43
N ASP A 26 -13.57 25.91 39.46
CA ASP A 26 -14.53 25.84 38.38
C ASP A 26 -14.59 27.18 37.63
N GLY A 27 -14.43 27.16 36.32
CA GLY A 27 -14.29 28.37 35.52
C GLY A 27 -14.70 28.13 34.08
N GLY A 28 -16.01 28.19 33.83
CA GLY A 28 -16.63 28.11 32.51
C GLY A 28 -16.05 29.13 31.53
N GLY A 29 -15.07 28.69 30.73
CA GLY A 29 -14.65 29.34 29.51
C GLY A 29 -15.08 28.47 28.33
N VAL A 30 -16.13 28.88 27.62
CA VAL A 30 -16.41 28.35 26.29
C VAL A 30 -15.29 28.83 25.38
N GLU A 31 -14.17 28.10 25.33
CA GLU A 31 -13.21 28.24 24.24
C GLU A 31 -13.98 27.91 22.95
N ALA A 32 -14.22 28.96 22.17
CA ALA A 32 -14.69 28.83 20.80
C ALA A 32 -13.63 28.02 20.04
N THR A 33 -13.81 26.69 20.02
CA THR A 33 -12.98 25.78 19.24
C THR A 33 -12.95 26.28 17.81
N GLU A 34 -11.81 26.83 17.38
CA GLU A 34 -11.60 27.23 15.99
C GLU A 34 -12.04 26.07 15.10
N LYS A 35 -13.01 26.32 14.21
CA LYS A 35 -13.47 25.32 13.26
C LYS A 35 -12.26 24.91 12.42
N LYS A 36 -11.70 23.73 12.72
CA LYS A 36 -10.61 23.15 11.93
C LYS A 36 -11.09 23.06 10.48
N VAL A 37 -10.41 23.78 9.59
CA VAL A 37 -10.63 23.71 8.15
C VAL A 37 -9.81 22.53 7.60
N ASP A 38 -10.40 21.68 6.75
CA ASP A 38 -9.63 20.65 6.06
C ASP A 38 -8.86 21.28 4.89
N PRO A 39 -7.52 21.32 4.93
CA PRO A 39 -6.74 21.97 3.87
C PRO A 39 -6.79 21.22 2.53
N ILE A 40 -7.27 19.97 2.51
CA ILE A 40 -7.26 19.11 1.32
C ILE A 40 -8.67 18.92 0.75
N MET A 41 -9.67 18.78 1.61
CA MET A 41 -11.03 18.44 1.16
C MET A 41 -11.73 19.59 0.44
N GLY A 42 -11.50 20.85 0.84
CA GLY A 42 -12.08 22.03 0.16
C GLY A 42 -11.70 22.09 -1.33
N PRO A 43 -10.39 22.09 -1.68
CA PRO A 43 -9.95 22.09 -3.08
C PRO A 43 -10.46 20.89 -3.90
N ALA A 44 -10.70 19.74 -3.25
CA ALA A 44 -11.14 18.50 -3.89
C ALA A 44 -12.68 18.33 -3.96
N GLU A 45 -13.46 19.25 -3.38
CA GLU A 45 -14.90 19.08 -3.18
C GLU A 45 -15.65 18.70 -4.47
N ARG A 46 -15.37 19.40 -5.57
CA ARG A 46 -16.02 19.15 -6.86
C ARG A 46 -15.82 17.71 -7.34
N ALA A 47 -14.57 17.25 -7.39
CA ALA A 47 -14.26 15.89 -7.83
C ALA A 47 -14.84 14.83 -6.88
N VAL A 48 -14.78 15.06 -5.56
CA VAL A 48 -15.39 14.15 -4.58
C VAL A 48 -16.90 14.05 -4.77
N ARG A 49 -17.60 15.19 -4.89
CA ARG A 49 -19.04 15.21 -5.14
C ARG A 49 -19.39 14.44 -6.40
N LYS A 50 -18.71 14.70 -7.51
CA LYS A 50 -18.97 14.02 -8.78
C LYS A 50 -18.83 12.50 -8.66
N LEU A 51 -17.79 12.02 -7.98
CA LEU A 51 -17.60 10.59 -7.78
C LEU A 51 -18.64 9.99 -6.82
N ILE A 52 -18.98 10.65 -5.71
CA ILE A 52 -20.02 10.20 -4.78
C ILE A 52 -21.39 10.15 -5.48
N THR A 53 -21.72 11.14 -6.32
CA THR A 53 -22.93 11.14 -7.13
C THR A 53 -22.97 9.94 -8.09
N TRP A 54 -21.86 9.64 -8.77
CA TRP A 54 -21.77 8.45 -9.62
C TRP A 54 -21.92 7.14 -8.83
N ILE A 55 -21.29 7.03 -7.65
CA ILE A 55 -21.41 5.85 -6.76
C ILE A 55 -22.87 5.63 -6.38
N LYS A 56 -23.56 6.68 -5.91
CA LYS A 56 -24.97 6.64 -5.53
C LYS A 56 -25.88 6.27 -6.69
N ALA A 57 -25.69 6.90 -7.85
CA ALA A 57 -26.49 6.63 -9.04
C ALA A 57 -26.31 5.16 -9.49
N THR A 58 -25.08 4.67 -9.51
CA THR A 58 -24.76 3.28 -9.89
C THR A 58 -25.30 2.28 -8.88
N GLN A 59 -25.14 2.54 -7.57
CA GLN A 59 -25.62 1.65 -6.53
C GLN A 59 -27.16 1.53 -6.50
N SER A 60 -27.87 2.58 -6.95
CA SER A 60 -29.34 2.56 -7.06
C SER A 60 -29.86 1.70 -8.22
N THR A 61 -28.99 1.23 -9.12
CA THR A 61 -29.39 0.33 -10.22
C THR A 61 -29.53 -1.13 -9.73
N PRO A 62 -30.30 -1.99 -10.41
CA PRO A 62 -30.41 -3.41 -10.03
C PRO A 62 -29.04 -4.10 -9.98
N GLY A 63 -28.70 -4.68 -8.81
CA GLY A 63 -27.41 -5.32 -8.54
C GLY A 63 -26.24 -4.35 -8.27
N GLY A 64 -26.49 -3.03 -8.31
CA GLY A 64 -25.57 -1.97 -7.90
C GLY A 64 -24.20 -2.02 -8.57
N LEU A 65 -23.16 -1.63 -7.81
CA LEU A 65 -21.78 -1.64 -8.32
C LEU A 65 -21.23 -3.03 -8.66
N PHE A 66 -21.74 -4.09 -8.02
CA PHE A 66 -21.31 -5.46 -8.30
C PHE A 66 -21.76 -5.90 -9.70
N GLU A 67 -23.03 -5.70 -10.02
CA GLU A 67 -23.57 -5.98 -11.35
C GLU A 67 -22.98 -5.05 -12.42
N TRP A 68 -22.78 -3.78 -12.07
CA TRP A 68 -22.10 -2.82 -12.94
C TRP A 68 -20.70 -3.32 -13.34
N PHE A 69 -19.93 -3.86 -12.39
CA PHE A 69 -18.61 -4.43 -12.67
C PHE A 69 -18.71 -5.62 -13.62
N THR A 70 -19.61 -6.57 -13.34
CA THR A 70 -19.83 -7.75 -14.18
C THR A 70 -20.15 -7.36 -15.62
N LYS A 71 -21.02 -6.36 -15.82
CA LYS A 71 -21.46 -5.92 -17.17
C LYS A 71 -20.40 -5.14 -17.94
N ASN A 72 -19.64 -4.27 -17.26
CA ASN A 72 -18.82 -3.26 -17.94
C ASN A 72 -17.33 -3.58 -17.93
N VAL A 73 -16.88 -4.38 -16.96
CA VAL A 73 -15.46 -4.57 -16.65
C VAL A 73 -15.05 -6.03 -16.80
N GLU A 74 -15.86 -6.96 -16.31
CA GLU A 74 -15.61 -8.38 -16.54
C GLU A 74 -15.75 -8.69 -18.03
N LYS A 75 -14.66 -9.11 -18.67
CA LYS A 75 -14.67 -9.59 -20.06
C LYS A 75 -14.45 -11.10 -20.04
N PRO A 76 -15.04 -11.85 -20.98
CA PRO A 76 -14.65 -13.24 -21.21
C PRO A 76 -13.16 -13.29 -21.50
N SER A 77 -12.45 -14.22 -20.86
CA SER A 77 -11.05 -14.50 -21.16
C SER A 77 -10.93 -14.85 -22.65
N GLY A 78 -10.40 -13.94 -23.46
CA GLY A 78 -9.85 -14.33 -24.76
C GLY A 78 -8.73 -15.35 -24.54
N ASP A 79 -8.49 -16.21 -25.52
CA ASP A 79 -7.40 -17.17 -25.47
C ASP A 79 -6.06 -16.41 -25.44
N ASN A 80 -5.56 -16.19 -24.23
CA ASN A 80 -4.31 -15.49 -23.96
C ASN A 80 -3.10 -16.43 -23.98
N SER A 81 -3.29 -17.70 -24.37
CA SER A 81 -2.25 -18.74 -24.33
C SER A 81 -0.99 -18.36 -25.10
N GLN A 82 -1.11 -17.55 -26.15
CA GLN A 82 0.02 -17.11 -26.97
C GLN A 82 0.83 -15.96 -26.35
N ALA A 83 0.21 -15.08 -25.54
CA ALA A 83 0.85 -13.84 -25.06
C ALA A 83 2.00 -14.07 -24.05
N ASN A 84 2.23 -15.31 -23.63
CA ASN A 84 3.21 -15.68 -22.59
C ASN A 84 3.98 -16.98 -22.88
N SER A 85 3.79 -17.62 -24.05
CA SER A 85 4.25 -19.00 -24.28
C SER A 85 5.77 -19.17 -24.09
N ALA A 86 6.57 -18.19 -24.53
CA ALA A 86 8.03 -18.19 -24.42
C ALA A 86 8.55 -18.10 -22.98
N TYR A 87 7.77 -17.55 -22.04
CA TYR A 87 8.20 -17.29 -20.66
C TYR A 87 7.38 -18.04 -19.61
N ARG A 88 6.64 -19.07 -20.03
CA ARG A 88 5.68 -19.80 -19.18
C ARG A 88 6.29 -20.30 -17.86
N ILE A 89 7.56 -20.71 -17.87
CA ILE A 89 8.28 -21.20 -16.69
C ILE A 89 8.60 -20.12 -15.64
N LYS A 90 8.58 -18.83 -16.03
CA LYS A 90 8.76 -17.69 -15.13
C LYS A 90 7.42 -17.14 -14.61
N ASN A 91 6.30 -17.75 -14.99
CA ASN A 91 4.95 -17.24 -14.71
C ASN A 91 4.24 -18.12 -13.69
N ARG A 92 3.91 -17.55 -12.54
CA ARG A 92 3.10 -18.24 -11.51
C ARG A 92 1.68 -18.52 -11.98
N ASN A 93 1.14 -17.66 -12.84
CA ASN A 93 -0.12 -17.89 -13.53
C ASN A 93 0.05 -17.62 -15.04
N PRO A 94 0.19 -18.67 -15.87
CA PRO A 94 0.32 -18.54 -17.32
C PRO A 94 -0.86 -17.83 -18.00
N ASP A 95 -2.06 -17.91 -17.43
CA ASP A 95 -3.30 -17.34 -18.00
C ASP A 95 -3.40 -15.82 -17.84
N VAL A 96 -2.41 -15.21 -17.17
CA VAL A 96 -2.31 -13.77 -16.95
C VAL A 96 -1.21 -13.22 -17.87
N PRO A 97 -1.55 -12.51 -18.95
CA PRO A 97 -0.57 -11.84 -19.80
C PRO A 97 0.36 -10.90 -19.04
N CYS A 98 1.64 -10.92 -19.39
CA CYS A 98 2.54 -9.79 -19.08
C CYS A 98 2.49 -8.84 -20.28
N VAL A 99 2.01 -7.61 -20.07
CA VAL A 99 1.83 -6.64 -21.17
C VAL A 99 3.19 -6.11 -21.63
N GLU A 100 3.58 -6.33 -22.89
CA GLU A 100 4.92 -5.97 -23.39
C GLU A 100 5.21 -4.47 -23.28
N GLU A 101 4.24 -3.60 -23.61
CA GLU A 101 4.42 -2.15 -23.69
C GLU A 101 4.78 -1.51 -22.33
N THR A 102 4.41 -2.19 -21.24
CA THR A 102 4.59 -1.67 -19.89
C THR A 102 5.31 -2.64 -18.96
N ARG A 103 5.80 -3.77 -19.48
CA ARG A 103 6.54 -4.72 -18.65
C ARG A 103 7.81 -4.09 -18.13
N VAL A 104 8.23 -4.52 -16.96
CA VAL A 104 9.57 -4.20 -16.46
C VAL A 104 10.57 -5.08 -17.22
N LYS A 105 11.63 -4.46 -17.73
CA LYS A 105 12.73 -5.14 -18.43
C LYS A 105 13.93 -5.19 -17.49
N LEU A 106 14.44 -6.38 -17.21
CA LEU A 106 15.57 -6.54 -16.28
C LEU A 106 16.83 -5.87 -16.85
N LYS A 107 17.50 -5.07 -16.02
CA LYS A 107 18.75 -4.36 -16.34
C LYS A 107 19.96 -5.18 -15.89
N GLU A 108 21.13 -4.84 -16.44
CA GLU A 108 22.43 -5.44 -16.08
C GLU A 108 22.50 -6.98 -16.24
N ILE A 109 21.74 -7.54 -17.18
CA ILE A 109 21.76 -8.97 -17.50
C ILE A 109 22.82 -9.28 -18.56
N THR A 110 23.49 -10.42 -18.46
CA THR A 110 24.52 -10.85 -19.42
C THR A 110 23.95 -11.12 -20.81
N ASP A 111 22.76 -11.71 -20.87
CA ASP A 111 22.04 -12.02 -22.10
C ASP A 111 20.79 -11.13 -22.19
N PRO A 112 20.80 -10.09 -23.05
CA PRO A 112 19.68 -9.16 -23.21
C PRO A 112 18.35 -9.84 -23.59
N THR A 113 18.38 -11.05 -24.15
CA THR A 113 17.18 -11.80 -24.50
C THR A 113 16.46 -12.39 -23.29
N LYS A 114 17.11 -12.38 -22.11
CA LYS A 114 16.57 -12.89 -20.85
C LYS A 114 16.09 -11.78 -19.90
N ASP A 115 15.65 -10.64 -20.47
CA ASP A 115 15.19 -9.47 -19.73
C ASP A 115 13.81 -9.60 -19.06
N TYR A 116 13.23 -10.80 -19.09
CA TYR A 116 11.87 -11.04 -18.66
C TYR A 116 11.73 -11.23 -17.16
N ILE A 117 10.78 -10.47 -16.59
CA ILE A 117 10.12 -10.71 -15.31
C ILE A 117 8.61 -10.42 -15.46
N HIS A 118 7.75 -11.18 -14.78
CA HIS A 118 6.28 -10.96 -14.82
C HIS A 118 5.87 -9.78 -13.94
N ALA A 119 6.16 -8.57 -14.41
CA ALA A 119 5.88 -7.33 -13.72
C ALA A 119 5.54 -6.22 -14.72
N ASN A 120 4.57 -5.37 -14.39
CA ASN A 120 4.21 -4.22 -15.22
C ASN A 120 4.20 -2.92 -14.42
N TYR A 121 4.64 -1.85 -15.05
CA TYR A 121 4.42 -0.50 -14.57
C TYR A 121 2.94 -0.14 -14.63
N ILE A 122 2.46 0.60 -13.64
CA ILE A 122 1.16 1.26 -13.68
C ILE A 122 1.38 2.75 -13.38
N ARG A 123 1.03 3.57 -14.37
CA ARG A 123 1.15 5.03 -14.34
C ARG A 123 -0.19 5.66 -14.68
N THR A 124 -0.59 6.68 -13.93
CA THR A 124 -1.87 7.39 -14.14
C THR A 124 -1.71 8.89 -13.98
N PRO A 125 -1.05 9.58 -14.93
CA PRO A 125 -0.93 11.05 -14.89
C PRO A 125 -2.30 11.72 -14.73
N PRO A 126 -2.42 12.81 -13.94
CA PRO A 126 -1.34 13.57 -13.30
C PRO A 126 -0.86 13.01 -11.95
N SER A 127 -1.23 11.77 -11.58
CA SER A 127 -0.59 11.12 -10.42
C SER A 127 0.90 10.91 -10.71
N GLU A 128 1.74 11.39 -9.80
CA GLU A 128 3.19 11.18 -9.82
C GLU A 128 3.56 9.79 -9.28
N ARG A 129 2.61 9.08 -8.66
CA ARG A 129 2.84 7.76 -8.10
C ARG A 129 3.00 6.75 -9.22
N VAL A 130 4.13 6.05 -9.19
CA VAL A 130 4.42 4.93 -10.10
C VAL A 130 4.38 3.64 -9.30
N TYR A 131 3.66 2.66 -9.83
CA TYR A 131 3.61 1.31 -9.27
C TYR A 131 4.29 0.30 -10.19
N ILE A 132 4.86 -0.74 -9.61
CA ILE A 132 5.16 -1.99 -10.29
C ILE A 132 4.25 -3.07 -9.69
N ALA A 133 3.32 -3.59 -10.48
CA ALA A 133 2.48 -4.72 -10.09
C ALA A 133 3.10 -6.02 -10.60
N THR A 134 3.38 -6.97 -9.71
CA THR A 134 4.05 -8.24 -10.05
C THR A 134 3.45 -9.42 -9.28
N GLN A 135 3.69 -10.64 -9.78
CA GLN A 135 3.33 -11.87 -9.08
C GLN A 135 4.19 -12.07 -7.82
N HIS A 136 3.76 -12.97 -6.94
CA HIS A 136 4.66 -13.47 -5.90
C HIS A 136 5.80 -14.20 -6.59
N PRO A 137 7.07 -13.85 -6.33
CA PRO A 137 8.20 -14.45 -7.02
C PRO A 137 8.17 -15.99 -6.93
N LEU A 138 8.60 -16.65 -7.99
CA LEU A 138 8.93 -18.07 -7.96
C LEU A 138 10.34 -18.20 -7.41
N GLU A 139 10.68 -19.33 -6.80
CA GLU A 139 12.06 -19.59 -6.34
C GLU A 139 13.08 -19.43 -7.48
N SER A 140 12.69 -19.88 -8.69
CA SER A 140 13.47 -19.71 -9.92
C SER A 140 13.58 -18.27 -10.42
N THR A 141 12.84 -17.32 -9.84
CA THR A 141 12.84 -15.90 -10.24
C THR A 141 13.18 -14.97 -9.07
N TYR A 142 13.76 -15.46 -7.96
CA TYR A 142 14.17 -14.60 -6.85
C TYR A 142 15.28 -13.63 -7.24
N GLU A 143 16.28 -14.10 -7.99
CA GLU A 143 17.33 -13.22 -8.52
C GLU A 143 16.73 -12.14 -9.42
N ASP A 144 15.87 -12.52 -10.38
CA ASP A 144 15.19 -11.58 -11.28
C ASP A 144 14.40 -10.51 -10.49
N PHE A 145 13.70 -10.93 -9.43
CA PHE A 145 12.93 -10.03 -8.58
C PHE A 145 13.82 -9.01 -7.86
N TRP A 146 14.92 -9.46 -7.23
CA TRP A 146 15.83 -8.56 -6.52
C TRP A 146 16.62 -7.65 -7.46
N ARG A 147 16.95 -8.14 -8.65
CA ARG A 147 17.51 -7.34 -9.75
C ARG A 147 16.56 -6.23 -10.17
N MET A 148 15.28 -6.54 -10.38
CA MET A 148 14.25 -5.54 -10.65
C MET A 148 14.17 -4.50 -9.53
N VAL A 149 14.06 -4.95 -8.28
CA VAL A 149 13.97 -4.06 -7.10
C VAL A 149 15.15 -3.10 -7.02
N PHE A 150 16.37 -3.61 -7.19
CA PHE A 150 17.58 -2.80 -7.09
C PHE A 150 17.70 -1.78 -8.23
N TYR A 151 17.60 -2.24 -9.49
CA TYR A 151 17.86 -1.40 -10.67
C TYR A 151 16.68 -0.52 -11.11
N GLU A 152 15.48 -0.76 -10.58
CA GLU A 152 14.36 0.18 -10.69
C GLU A 152 14.31 1.17 -9.54
N ASN A 153 15.32 1.19 -8.66
CA ASN A 153 15.40 2.09 -7.52
C ASN A 153 14.16 1.98 -6.62
N VAL A 154 13.67 0.77 -6.37
CA VAL A 154 12.50 0.54 -5.51
C VAL A 154 12.91 0.76 -4.05
N ASP A 155 12.17 1.63 -3.36
CA ASP A 155 12.39 1.91 -1.94
C ASP A 155 11.34 1.24 -1.04
N THR A 156 10.18 0.86 -1.59
CA THR A 156 9.10 0.20 -0.85
C THR A 156 8.48 -0.95 -1.64
N ILE A 157 8.30 -2.09 -0.97
CA ILE A 157 7.57 -3.25 -1.45
C ILE A 157 6.35 -3.45 -0.54
N VAL A 158 5.16 -3.59 -1.13
CA VAL A 158 3.94 -3.98 -0.43
C VAL A 158 3.62 -5.43 -0.79
N ALA A 159 3.74 -6.30 0.21
CA ALA A 159 3.57 -7.73 0.07
C ALA A 159 2.25 -8.17 0.72
N ILE A 160 1.30 -8.67 -0.07
CA ILE A 160 -0.02 -9.12 0.43
C ILE A 160 -0.20 -10.61 0.14
N PHE A 161 0.24 -11.44 1.07
CA PHE A 161 0.04 -12.89 1.04
C PHE A 161 -0.02 -13.45 2.45
N SER A 162 -0.89 -14.43 2.63
CA SER A 162 -1.16 -15.09 3.91
C SER A 162 -0.55 -16.49 3.94
N ALA A 163 -0.39 -17.04 5.14
CA ALA A 163 0.29 -18.33 5.35
C ALA A 163 -0.44 -19.51 4.66
N ASP A 164 -1.77 -19.44 4.53
CA ASP A 164 -2.60 -20.45 3.87
C ASP A 164 -2.35 -20.57 2.36
N GLU A 165 -1.65 -19.62 1.75
CA GLU A 165 -1.37 -19.64 0.30
C GLU A 165 -0.10 -20.43 -0.06
N ASN A 166 0.65 -20.94 0.93
CA ASN A 166 1.93 -21.65 0.74
C ASN A 166 2.91 -20.89 -0.18
N LEU A 167 2.98 -19.56 0.00
CA LEU A 167 3.88 -18.70 -0.75
C LEU A 167 5.19 -18.51 0.04
N PRO A 168 6.33 -19.06 -0.42
CA PRO A 168 7.59 -18.98 0.31
C PRO A 168 8.10 -17.54 0.41
N LEU A 169 8.79 -17.22 1.50
CA LEU A 169 9.43 -15.92 1.66
C LEU A 169 10.64 -15.82 0.72
N TYR A 170 10.70 -14.74 -0.05
CA TYR A 170 11.84 -14.39 -0.91
C TYR A 170 12.81 -13.41 -0.23
N PHE A 171 12.61 -13.17 1.07
CA PHE A 171 13.39 -12.26 1.90
C PHE A 171 13.55 -12.85 3.31
N PRO A 172 14.68 -12.56 3.99
CA PRO A 172 14.85 -12.90 5.40
C PRO A 172 13.92 -12.06 6.28
N ASN A 173 13.21 -12.69 7.21
CA ASN A 173 12.25 -12.05 8.12
C ASN A 173 12.75 -11.91 9.57
N GLU A 174 14.03 -12.20 9.82
CA GLU A 174 14.68 -12.12 11.13
C GLU A 174 15.93 -11.25 11.07
N VAL A 175 16.14 -10.39 12.07
CA VAL A 175 17.26 -9.44 12.10
C VAL A 175 18.62 -10.18 12.03
N GLY A 176 19.48 -9.74 11.10
CA GLY A 176 20.80 -10.30 10.87
C GLY A 176 20.84 -11.55 10.01
N LYS A 177 19.68 -12.11 9.63
CA LYS A 177 19.60 -13.21 8.66
C LYS A 177 19.66 -12.66 7.24
N PHE A 178 20.22 -13.48 6.34
CA PHE A 178 20.35 -13.15 4.94
C PHE A 178 20.03 -14.34 4.04
N ASN A 179 19.72 -14.04 2.79
CA ASN A 179 19.57 -14.98 1.69
C ASN A 179 20.41 -14.49 0.51
N ASN A 180 21.05 -15.43 -0.19
CA ASN A 180 21.68 -15.15 -1.47
C ASN A 180 20.75 -15.63 -2.58
N HIS A 181 20.44 -14.74 -3.51
CA HIS A 181 19.59 -15.01 -4.67
C HIS A 181 20.37 -14.68 -5.93
N GLY A 182 21.08 -15.68 -6.47
CA GLY A 182 22.05 -15.45 -7.54
C GLY A 182 23.11 -14.43 -7.10
N ALA A 183 23.30 -13.38 -7.90
CA ALA A 183 24.24 -12.30 -7.61
C ALA A 183 23.76 -11.29 -6.55
N PHE A 184 22.65 -11.52 -5.84
CA PHE A 184 22.10 -10.57 -4.87
C PHE A 184 22.18 -11.11 -3.44
N PHE A 185 22.88 -10.37 -2.58
CA PHE A 185 22.85 -10.54 -1.13
C PHE A 185 21.69 -9.74 -0.54
N VAL A 186 20.80 -10.41 0.19
CA VAL A 186 19.57 -9.83 0.74
C VAL A 186 19.54 -10.07 2.24
N ASN A 187 19.61 -9.01 3.04
CA ASN A 187 19.82 -9.08 4.49
C ASN A 187 18.77 -8.30 5.27
N CYS A 188 18.21 -8.89 6.32
CA CYS A 188 17.24 -8.21 7.16
C CYS A 188 17.96 -7.38 8.23
N ARG A 189 17.88 -6.05 8.11
CA ARG A 189 18.48 -5.11 9.06
C ARG A 189 17.55 -4.80 10.24
N LYS A 190 16.24 -4.80 10.01
CA LYS A 190 15.26 -4.45 11.04
C LYS A 190 13.93 -5.13 10.79
N VAL A 191 13.29 -5.55 11.87
CA VAL A 191 11.91 -6.05 11.89
C VAL A 191 11.09 -5.19 12.84
N VAL A 192 9.93 -4.71 12.39
CA VAL A 192 8.94 -4.04 13.22
C VAL A 192 7.64 -4.81 13.11
N ALA A 193 7.29 -5.52 14.19
CA ALA A 193 6.02 -6.23 14.28
C ALA A 193 4.84 -5.26 14.41
N PRO A 194 3.63 -5.62 13.96
CA PRO A 194 2.42 -4.83 14.14
C PRO A 194 2.14 -4.55 15.62
N THR A 195 2.13 -3.27 16.01
CA THR A 195 1.76 -2.85 17.38
C THR A 195 0.26 -2.67 17.57
N ALA A 196 -0.51 -2.70 16.48
CA ALA A 196 -1.95 -2.55 16.47
C ALA A 196 -2.59 -3.35 15.34
N LYS A 197 -3.85 -3.75 15.54
CA LYS A 197 -4.72 -4.31 14.49
C LYS A 197 -4.64 -3.48 13.19
N HIS A 198 -4.72 -4.19 12.08
CA HIS A 198 -4.70 -3.71 10.70
C HIS A 198 -3.39 -3.08 10.24
N THR A 199 -2.26 -3.42 10.86
CA THR A 199 -0.95 -2.86 10.51
C THR A 199 -0.06 -3.95 9.92
N PRO A 200 0.68 -3.69 8.82
CA PRO A 200 1.62 -4.67 8.27
C PRO A 200 2.87 -4.83 9.15
N PHE A 201 3.53 -5.98 9.03
CA PHE A 201 4.92 -6.13 9.45
C PHE A 201 5.78 -5.22 8.57
N GLN A 202 6.84 -4.65 9.15
CA GLN A 202 7.80 -3.85 8.41
C GLN A 202 9.18 -4.49 8.51
N TYR A 203 9.79 -4.73 7.35
CA TYR A 203 11.15 -5.24 7.25
C TYR A 203 12.01 -4.21 6.54
N GLN A 204 13.15 -3.83 7.12
CA GLN A 204 14.18 -3.08 6.39
C GLN A 204 15.18 -4.10 5.85
N ILE A 205 15.14 -4.28 4.54
CA ILE A 205 15.98 -5.22 3.82
C ILE A 205 17.10 -4.45 3.13
N GLU A 206 18.34 -4.81 3.44
CA GLU A 206 19.48 -4.38 2.67
C GLU A 206 19.68 -5.31 1.48
N VAL A 207 19.83 -4.74 0.29
CA VAL A 207 20.12 -5.45 -0.95
C VAL A 207 21.44 -4.96 -1.51
N LEU A 208 22.36 -5.89 -1.76
CA LEU A 208 23.68 -5.62 -2.32
C LEU A 208 23.94 -6.58 -3.50
N PRO A 209 24.07 -6.07 -4.74
CA PRO A 209 24.53 -6.86 -5.86
C PRO A 209 26.02 -7.22 -5.70
N GLU A 210 26.40 -8.39 -6.20
CA GLU A 210 27.80 -8.82 -6.26
C GLU A 210 28.65 -7.82 -7.05
N GLY A 211 29.86 -7.56 -6.55
CA GLY A 211 30.78 -6.59 -7.15
C GLY A 211 30.41 -5.12 -6.94
N CYS A 212 29.26 -4.80 -6.33
CA CYS A 212 28.89 -3.44 -5.97
C CYS A 212 29.35 -3.12 -4.54
N SER A 213 29.70 -1.84 -4.29
CA SER A 213 29.97 -1.32 -2.95
C SER A 213 28.75 -0.64 -2.31
N ASN A 214 27.78 -0.24 -3.12
CA ASN A 214 26.59 0.48 -2.67
C ASN A 214 25.41 -0.49 -2.50
N SER A 215 24.98 -0.68 -1.25
CA SER A 215 23.73 -1.37 -0.94
C SER A 215 22.55 -0.38 -0.97
N ARG A 216 21.34 -0.92 -1.08
CA ARG A 216 20.08 -0.19 -0.94
C ARG A 216 19.28 -0.73 0.22
N ILE A 217 18.59 0.15 0.95
CA ILE A 217 17.66 -0.24 2.02
C ILE A 217 16.24 -0.15 1.49
N ILE A 218 15.56 -1.28 1.45
CA ILE A 218 14.18 -1.42 0.97
C ILE A 218 13.26 -1.70 2.14
N LEU A 219 12.14 -0.96 2.22
CA LEU A 219 11.08 -1.21 3.18
C LEU A 219 10.08 -2.22 2.61
N ILE A 220 9.97 -3.41 3.20
CA ILE A 220 8.90 -4.36 2.90
C ILE A 220 7.77 -4.20 3.92
N LEU A 221 6.58 -3.84 3.44
CA LEU A 221 5.32 -3.84 4.17
C LEU A 221 4.58 -5.14 3.88
N HIS A 222 4.72 -6.14 4.75
CA HIS A 222 4.06 -7.44 4.60
C HIS A 222 2.77 -7.51 5.42
N TYR A 223 1.65 -7.74 4.75
CA TYR A 223 0.37 -7.94 5.40
C TYR A 223 -0.11 -9.40 5.26
N PRO A 224 0.03 -10.24 6.30
CA PRO A 224 -0.27 -11.66 6.24
C PRO A 224 -1.73 -12.03 6.54
N TYR A 225 -2.57 -11.06 6.90
CA TYR A 225 -3.95 -11.31 7.37
C TYR A 225 -5.01 -10.95 6.32
N TRP A 226 -4.65 -11.03 5.03
CA TRP A 226 -5.59 -10.82 3.93
C TRP A 226 -5.54 -12.01 2.97
N PRO A 227 -6.29 -13.08 3.26
CA PRO A 227 -6.32 -14.28 2.44
C PRO A 227 -6.81 -14.05 1.00
N LYS A 228 -6.49 -15.02 0.14
CA LYS A 228 -6.97 -15.04 -1.25
C LYS A 228 -8.51 -15.06 -1.25
N ASN A 229 -9.11 -14.35 -2.21
CA ASN A 229 -10.57 -14.25 -2.41
C ASN A 229 -11.37 -13.58 -1.29
N GLN A 230 -10.71 -13.01 -0.28
CA GLN A 230 -11.35 -12.23 0.79
C GLN A 230 -11.17 -10.73 0.59
N VAL A 231 -11.99 -9.93 1.27
CA VAL A 231 -11.77 -8.50 1.44
C VAL A 231 -11.05 -8.24 2.78
N PRO A 232 -10.26 -7.16 2.93
CA PRO A 232 -9.59 -6.86 4.19
C PRO A 232 -10.59 -6.76 5.35
N ALA A 233 -10.16 -7.19 6.54
CA ALA A 233 -10.95 -7.12 7.77
C ALA A 233 -11.47 -5.70 8.07
N ASN A 234 -10.71 -4.67 7.64
CA ASN A 234 -11.04 -3.28 7.84
C ASN A 234 -10.32 -2.41 6.80
N THR A 235 -10.89 -1.26 6.46
CA THR A 235 -10.28 -0.26 5.57
C THR A 235 -8.94 0.27 6.08
N ARG A 236 -8.75 0.28 7.41
CA ARG A 236 -7.50 0.65 8.07
C ARG A 236 -6.30 -0.14 7.57
N VAL A 237 -6.49 -1.39 7.12
CA VAL A 237 -5.41 -2.23 6.55
C VAL A 237 -4.76 -1.52 5.38
N VAL A 238 -5.58 -1.11 4.41
CA VAL A 238 -5.09 -0.46 3.20
C VAL A 238 -4.68 0.97 3.51
N MET A 239 -5.48 1.73 4.27
CA MET A 239 -5.15 3.13 4.58
C MET A 239 -3.83 3.29 5.35
N LYS A 240 -3.53 2.44 6.34
CA LYS A 240 -2.26 2.49 7.07
C LYS A 240 -1.09 2.14 6.15
N THR A 241 -1.25 1.14 5.29
CA THR A 241 -0.25 0.77 4.28
C THR A 241 0.02 1.93 3.33
N LEU A 242 -1.01 2.57 2.77
CA LEU A 242 -0.87 3.75 1.90
C LEU A 242 -0.22 4.95 2.60
N ARG A 243 -0.44 5.13 3.92
CA ARG A 243 0.25 6.16 4.69
C ARG A 243 1.74 5.86 4.81
N LEU A 244 2.13 4.62 5.10
CA LEU A 244 3.53 4.21 5.24
C LEU A 244 4.30 4.38 3.92
N ILE A 245 3.66 4.11 2.78
CA ILE A 245 4.21 4.37 1.43
C ILE A 245 4.49 5.87 1.19
N LYS A 246 3.75 6.79 1.84
CA LYS A 246 3.83 8.25 1.64
C LYS A 246 4.82 8.96 2.58
N VAL A 247 5.38 8.27 3.58
CA VAL A 247 6.27 8.89 4.58
C VAL A 247 7.62 9.29 3.97
N ASP A 248 8.11 8.58 2.97
CA ASP A 248 9.36 8.90 2.30
C ASP A 248 9.11 9.77 1.06
N LYS A 249 9.10 11.10 1.25
CA LYS A 249 8.95 12.08 0.15
C LYS A 249 10.22 12.26 -0.69
N SER A 250 11.35 11.70 -0.28
CA SER A 250 12.62 11.74 -1.02
C SER A 250 12.75 10.63 -2.06
N SER A 251 11.97 9.55 -1.91
CA SER A 251 11.93 8.43 -2.85
C SER A 251 11.18 8.80 -4.14
N ASN A 252 11.91 8.88 -5.26
CA ASN A 252 11.33 8.96 -6.61
C ASN A 252 11.11 7.58 -7.27
N GLY A 253 11.44 6.50 -6.55
CA GLY A 253 11.31 5.13 -7.03
C GLY A 253 9.85 4.65 -7.17
N PRO A 254 9.58 3.66 -8.04
CA PRO A 254 8.28 3.00 -8.08
C PRO A 254 8.04 2.18 -6.82
N VAL A 255 6.77 2.06 -6.42
CA VAL A 255 6.36 1.16 -5.34
C VAL A 255 6.03 -0.20 -5.94
N VAL A 256 6.71 -1.25 -5.51
CA VAL A 256 6.35 -2.61 -5.89
C VAL A 256 5.17 -3.05 -5.04
N VAL A 257 4.12 -3.58 -5.66
CA VAL A 257 2.98 -4.17 -4.94
C VAL A 257 2.72 -5.53 -5.53
N HIS A 258 2.70 -6.55 -4.68
CA HIS A 258 2.43 -7.91 -5.12
C HIS A 258 1.49 -8.65 -4.16
N CYS A 259 0.85 -9.66 -4.72
CA CYS A 259 0.13 -10.71 -3.99
C CYS A 259 0.48 -12.04 -4.69
N ALA A 260 -0.40 -13.05 -4.72
CA ALA A 260 -0.11 -14.28 -5.47
C ALA A 260 0.16 -14.00 -6.98
N SER A 261 -0.78 -13.38 -7.71
CA SER A 261 -0.65 -13.10 -9.16
C SER A 261 -0.41 -11.63 -9.51
N GLY A 262 -0.35 -10.73 -8.51
CA GLY A 262 -0.18 -9.30 -8.77
C GLY A 262 -1.37 -8.61 -9.45
N ILE A 263 -2.58 -9.09 -9.19
CA ILE A 263 -3.81 -8.66 -9.89
C ILE A 263 -4.86 -8.13 -8.93
N ASN A 264 -5.28 -8.97 -7.98
CA ASN A 264 -6.50 -8.74 -7.21
C ASN A 264 -6.25 -7.89 -5.96
N ARG A 265 -5.56 -8.43 -4.94
CA ARG A 265 -5.26 -7.68 -3.71
C ARG A 265 -4.30 -6.52 -3.96
N ALA A 266 -3.26 -6.76 -4.77
CA ALA A 266 -2.36 -5.71 -5.25
C ALA A 266 -3.12 -4.63 -6.03
N GLY A 267 -3.97 -5.04 -6.99
CA GLY A 267 -4.77 -4.09 -7.76
C GLY A 267 -5.77 -3.31 -6.93
N CYS A 268 -6.39 -3.92 -5.91
CA CYS A 268 -7.30 -3.23 -4.99
C CYS A 268 -6.60 -2.06 -4.29
N LEU A 269 -5.39 -2.30 -3.77
CA LEU A 269 -4.60 -1.25 -3.13
C LEU A 269 -4.18 -0.15 -4.12
N ILE A 270 -3.63 -0.54 -5.27
CA ILE A 270 -3.17 0.40 -6.30
C ILE A 270 -4.34 1.25 -6.81
N PHE A 271 -5.46 0.61 -7.16
CA PHE A 271 -6.62 1.28 -7.72
C PHE A 271 -7.26 2.24 -6.71
N ALA A 272 -7.37 1.84 -5.44
CA ALA A 272 -7.86 2.71 -4.38
C ALA A 272 -6.95 3.94 -4.18
N ASP A 273 -5.61 3.77 -4.17
CA ASP A 273 -4.71 4.92 -4.02
C ASP A 273 -4.75 5.87 -5.22
N ILE A 274 -4.85 5.33 -6.45
CA ILE A 274 -5.00 6.15 -7.66
C ILE A 274 -6.30 6.96 -7.61
N ILE A 275 -7.42 6.34 -7.23
CA ILE A 275 -8.71 7.04 -7.07
C ILE A 275 -8.57 8.17 -6.04
N ILE A 276 -7.99 7.87 -4.87
CA ILE A 276 -7.81 8.86 -3.79
C ILE A 276 -6.89 10.00 -4.27
N ASP A 277 -5.75 9.70 -4.88
CA ASP A 277 -4.80 10.71 -5.32
C ASP A 277 -5.40 11.63 -6.40
N LEU A 278 -6.01 11.07 -7.44
CA LEU A 278 -6.60 11.85 -8.53
C LEU A 278 -7.75 12.74 -8.04
N VAL A 279 -8.69 12.17 -7.27
CA VAL A 279 -9.83 12.94 -6.76
C VAL A 279 -9.38 14.05 -5.81
N PHE A 280 -8.40 13.80 -4.94
CA PHE A 280 -7.88 14.82 -4.03
C PHE A 280 -6.94 15.83 -4.70
N ARG A 281 -6.51 15.58 -5.95
CA ARG A 281 -5.95 16.58 -6.87
C ARG A 281 -7.04 17.34 -7.65
N ASN A 282 -8.32 17.18 -7.27
CA ASN A 282 -9.50 17.75 -7.92
C ASN A 282 -9.66 17.33 -9.40
N ILE A 283 -9.15 16.14 -9.75
CA ILE A 283 -9.34 15.52 -11.06
C ILE A 283 -10.62 14.70 -11.03
N GLU A 284 -11.51 14.97 -11.98
CA GLU A 284 -12.71 14.18 -12.18
C GLU A 284 -12.34 12.85 -12.85
N ILE A 285 -12.74 11.74 -12.25
CA ILE A 285 -12.42 10.41 -12.75
C ILE A 285 -13.66 9.73 -13.33
N ASP A 286 -13.49 9.09 -14.48
CA ASP A 286 -14.39 8.06 -14.99
C ASP A 286 -13.84 6.70 -14.56
N ILE A 287 -14.60 5.99 -13.72
CA ILE A 287 -14.16 4.71 -13.14
C ILE A 287 -13.97 3.62 -14.21
N LEU A 288 -14.79 3.58 -15.25
CA LEU A 288 -14.66 2.61 -16.34
C LEU A 288 -13.42 2.87 -17.17
N GLN A 289 -13.17 4.15 -17.49
CA GLN A 289 -11.96 4.53 -18.22
C GLN A 289 -10.71 4.31 -17.38
N LEU A 290 -10.77 4.59 -16.07
CA LEU A 290 -9.64 4.37 -15.17
C LEU A 290 -9.26 2.89 -15.09
N ILE A 291 -10.24 2.00 -14.86
CA ILE A 291 -9.95 0.55 -14.79
C ILE A 291 -9.43 0.01 -16.12
N LYS A 292 -9.99 0.47 -17.26
CA LYS A 292 -9.47 0.13 -18.59
C LYS A 292 -8.02 0.60 -18.76
N LYS A 293 -7.71 1.85 -18.41
CA LYS A 293 -6.35 2.41 -18.45
C LYS A 293 -5.36 1.66 -17.56
N THR A 294 -5.79 1.15 -16.41
CA THR A 294 -4.90 0.31 -15.59
C THR A 294 -4.75 -1.10 -16.14
N ARG A 295 -5.81 -1.67 -16.76
CA ARG A 295 -5.79 -3.03 -17.32
C ARG A 295 -5.03 -3.17 -18.64
N ILE A 296 -4.89 -2.09 -19.42
CA ILE A 296 -3.97 -2.06 -20.57
C ILE A 296 -2.51 -2.02 -20.13
N GLN A 297 -2.20 -1.73 -18.87
CA GLN A 297 -0.83 -1.74 -18.34
C GLN A 297 -0.56 -3.04 -17.56
N ARG A 298 -1.50 -3.47 -16.71
CA ARG A 298 -1.45 -4.76 -16.03
C ARG A 298 -2.69 -5.58 -16.37
N ALA A 299 -2.52 -6.61 -17.18
CA ALA A 299 -3.63 -7.45 -17.62
C ALA A 299 -4.44 -7.98 -16.42
N GLN A 300 -5.76 -7.97 -16.56
CA GLN A 300 -6.73 -8.47 -15.57
C GLN A 300 -6.71 -7.75 -14.21
N LEU A 301 -5.96 -6.66 -14.00
CA LEU A 301 -5.91 -5.92 -12.72
C LEU A 301 -7.31 -5.70 -12.14
N VAL A 302 -7.48 -6.03 -10.85
CA VAL A 302 -8.78 -6.02 -10.15
C VAL A 302 -9.85 -6.83 -10.89
N GLN A 303 -9.64 -8.15 -11.01
CA GLN A 303 -10.58 -9.07 -11.65
C GLN A 303 -11.75 -9.45 -10.74
N ASN A 304 -11.52 -9.51 -9.44
CA ASN A 304 -12.54 -9.86 -8.46
C ASN A 304 -13.46 -8.66 -8.19
N LYS A 305 -14.76 -8.81 -8.46
CA LYS A 305 -15.77 -7.76 -8.27
C LYS A 305 -15.83 -7.23 -6.84
N HIS A 306 -15.65 -8.06 -5.82
CA HIS A 306 -15.67 -7.62 -4.41
C HIS A 306 -14.48 -6.71 -4.11
N LEU A 307 -13.30 -7.01 -4.64
CA LEU A 307 -12.12 -6.17 -4.49
C LEU A 307 -12.22 -4.87 -5.29
N PHE A 308 -12.91 -4.88 -6.42
CA PHE A 308 -13.25 -3.65 -7.15
C PHE A 308 -14.16 -2.75 -6.32
N VAL A 309 -15.30 -3.27 -5.84
CA VAL A 309 -16.23 -2.49 -5.01
C VAL A 309 -15.56 -2.07 -3.70
N TYR A 310 -14.70 -2.91 -3.12
CA TYR A 310 -13.94 -2.57 -1.92
C TYR A 310 -12.95 -1.42 -2.16
N SER A 311 -12.38 -1.28 -3.36
CA SER A 311 -11.52 -0.14 -3.72
C SER A 311 -12.30 1.18 -3.69
N ILE A 312 -13.56 1.16 -4.13
CA ILE A 312 -14.48 2.30 -4.06
C ILE A 312 -14.92 2.54 -2.62
N TYR A 313 -15.21 1.48 -1.86
CA TYR A 313 -15.50 1.56 -0.43
C TYR A 313 -14.37 2.25 0.35
N LEU A 314 -13.11 1.89 0.08
CA LEU A 314 -11.93 2.54 0.66
C LEU A 314 -11.88 4.04 0.39
N PHE A 315 -12.17 4.47 -0.85
CA PHE A 315 -12.28 5.88 -1.18
C PHE A 315 -13.38 6.57 -0.37
N THR A 316 -14.59 5.98 -0.29
CA THR A 316 -15.68 6.56 0.49
C THR A 316 -15.36 6.65 1.98
N ASP A 317 -14.67 5.66 2.54
CA ASP A 317 -14.26 5.68 3.94
C ASP A 317 -13.18 6.74 4.19
N TYR A 318 -12.27 6.96 3.23
CA TYR A 318 -11.30 8.03 3.29
C TYR A 318 -11.98 9.40 3.34
N VAL A 319 -12.97 9.65 2.47
CA VAL A 319 -13.79 10.88 2.48
C VAL A 319 -14.56 11.00 3.81
N LYS A 320 -15.22 9.92 4.26
CA LYS A 320 -16.00 9.86 5.50
C LYS A 320 -15.18 10.27 6.72
N ILE A 321 -13.96 9.76 6.86
CA ILE A 321 -13.05 10.09 7.96
C ILE A 321 -12.77 11.61 7.99
N ARG A 322 -12.59 12.23 6.82
CA ARG A 322 -12.33 13.68 6.72
C ARG A 322 -13.59 14.49 7.03
N CYS A 323 -14.72 14.16 6.42
CA CYS A 323 -16.01 14.78 6.71
C CYS A 323 -16.33 14.77 8.21
N LYS A 324 -16.15 13.63 8.89
CA LYS A 324 -16.35 13.51 10.33
C LYS A 324 -15.35 14.32 11.15
N ARG A 325 -14.06 14.27 10.79
CA ARG A 325 -12.98 14.98 11.51
C ARG A 325 -13.17 16.51 11.47
N TYR A 326 -13.61 17.03 10.33
CA TYR A 326 -13.74 18.48 10.10
C TYR A 326 -15.18 18.99 10.15
N LYS A 327 -16.16 18.10 10.40
CA LYS A 327 -17.60 18.43 10.47
C LYS A 327 -18.12 19.17 9.23
N ILE A 328 -17.78 18.65 8.04
CA ILE A 328 -18.11 19.22 6.73
C ILE A 328 -18.94 18.24 5.88
N PHE A 329 -19.72 18.79 4.95
CA PHE A 329 -20.50 18.05 3.94
C PHE A 329 -21.39 16.93 4.50
N PRO A 330 -22.38 17.26 5.36
CA PRO A 330 -23.27 16.26 5.96
C PRO A 330 -24.11 15.50 4.93
N ASP A 331 -24.41 16.11 3.79
CA ASP A 331 -25.08 15.51 2.65
C ASP A 331 -24.23 14.39 1.99
N ILE A 332 -22.93 14.65 1.77
CA ILE A 332 -21.99 13.64 1.28
C ILE A 332 -21.87 12.48 2.27
N LEU A 333 -21.82 12.79 3.57
CA LEU A 333 -21.73 11.77 4.62
C LEU A 333 -22.94 10.83 4.60
N LYS A 334 -24.15 11.37 4.42
CA LYS A 334 -25.39 10.59 4.30
C LYS A 334 -25.35 9.65 3.09
N ASP A 335 -24.91 10.14 1.93
CA ASP A 335 -24.79 9.33 0.72
C ASP A 335 -23.75 8.21 0.88
N ILE A 336 -22.62 8.49 1.55
CA ILE A 336 -21.61 7.48 1.88
C ILE A 336 -22.17 6.43 2.84
N ASP A 337 -22.85 6.84 3.91
CA ASP A 337 -23.40 5.91 4.91
C ASP A 337 -24.39 4.94 4.26
N ALA A 338 -25.29 5.43 3.40
CA ALA A 338 -26.23 4.60 2.65
C ALA A 338 -25.53 3.59 1.72
N PHE A 339 -24.50 4.04 0.98
CA PHE A 339 -23.70 3.16 0.14
C PHE A 339 -22.99 2.08 0.95
N GLN A 340 -22.31 2.46 2.03
CA GLN A 340 -21.54 1.53 2.86
C GLN A 340 -22.45 0.49 3.52
N GLU A 341 -23.62 0.90 4.02
CA GLU A 341 -24.61 -0.03 4.58
C GLU A 341 -25.07 -1.07 3.56
N ALA A 342 -25.34 -0.64 2.31
CA ALA A 342 -25.78 -1.53 1.25
C ALA A 342 -24.74 -2.59 0.90
N VAL A 343 -23.46 -2.22 0.79
CA VAL A 343 -22.39 -3.15 0.37
C VAL A 343 -21.79 -3.97 1.52
N ASN A 344 -21.91 -3.53 2.78
CA ASN A 344 -21.41 -4.28 3.93
C ASN A 344 -22.02 -5.69 4.03
N LYS A 345 -23.27 -5.87 3.58
CA LYS A 345 -23.95 -7.17 3.54
C LYS A 345 -23.22 -8.16 2.63
N GLU A 346 -22.73 -7.70 1.48
CA GLU A 346 -21.97 -8.48 0.50
C GLU A 346 -20.55 -8.78 1.00
N PHE A 347 -19.95 -7.89 1.80
CA PHE A 347 -18.61 -8.08 2.34
C PHE A 347 -18.57 -8.98 3.58
N SER A 348 -19.62 -8.99 4.40
CA SER A 348 -19.66 -9.75 5.67
C SER A 348 -19.18 -11.21 5.55
N PRO A 349 -19.61 -12.02 4.55
CA PRO A 349 -19.12 -13.40 4.43
C PRO A 349 -17.68 -13.53 3.92
N LEU A 350 -17.10 -12.45 3.41
CA LEU A 350 -15.78 -12.41 2.76
C LEU A 350 -14.72 -11.67 3.59
N LEU A 351 -15.08 -11.14 4.76
CA LEU A 351 -14.16 -10.39 5.60
C LEU A 351 -13.02 -11.30 6.07
N ALA A 352 -11.79 -10.84 5.83
CA ALA A 352 -10.63 -11.46 6.41
C ALA A 352 -10.69 -11.38 7.94
N ARG A 353 -10.14 -12.40 8.59
CA ARG A 353 -9.98 -12.43 10.05
C ARG A 353 -8.61 -11.90 10.41
N GLU A 354 -8.55 -11.05 11.42
CA GLU A 354 -7.29 -10.71 12.07
C GLU A 354 -7.12 -11.52 13.36
N PRO A 355 -5.88 -11.92 13.68
CA PRO A 355 -5.60 -12.46 15.00
C PRO A 355 -5.92 -11.42 16.08
N ASP A 356 -6.40 -11.89 17.23
CA ASP A 356 -6.49 -11.03 18.40
C ASP A 356 -5.09 -10.58 18.84
N SER A 357 -5.02 -9.35 19.34
CA SER A 357 -3.78 -8.62 19.68
C SER A 357 -2.92 -9.29 20.76
N ALA A 358 -3.25 -10.50 21.19
CA ALA A 358 -2.52 -11.30 22.16
C ALA A 358 -1.32 -12.06 21.57
N LEU A 359 -1.20 -12.18 20.24
CA LEU A 359 -0.15 -13.00 19.60
C LEU A 359 1.21 -12.30 19.44
N THR A 360 1.34 -11.01 19.71
CA THR A 360 2.64 -10.30 19.65
C THR A 360 3.53 -10.48 20.89
N LYS A 361 3.14 -11.33 21.86
CA LYS A 361 3.99 -11.67 23.03
C LYS A 361 4.68 -13.03 22.96
N ARG A 362 4.45 -13.86 21.92
CA ARG A 362 5.13 -15.15 21.76
C ARG A 362 6.01 -15.16 20.52
N GLY A 363 7.14 -14.47 20.61
CA GLY A 363 8.22 -14.50 19.62
C GLY A 363 9.60 -14.30 20.25
N GLY A 364 9.70 -14.51 21.56
CA GLY A 364 10.95 -14.52 22.30
C GLY A 364 10.94 -15.75 23.20
N THR A 365 11.19 -16.92 22.63
CA THR A 365 11.60 -18.07 23.44
C THR A 365 13.11 -17.95 23.60
N THR A 366 13.51 -17.38 24.73
CA THR A 366 14.84 -17.58 25.31
C THR A 366 14.99 -19.05 25.69
N VAL A 367 16.07 -19.66 25.20
CA VAL A 367 16.98 -20.63 25.84
C VAL A 367 16.38 -21.88 26.54
N GLU A 368 16.78 -23.06 26.05
CA GLU A 368 17.17 -24.31 26.75
C GLU A 368 17.35 -25.35 25.62
N GLU A 369 18.47 -26.02 25.33
CA GLU A 369 19.86 -26.14 25.82
C GLU A 369 20.77 -26.31 24.59
#